data_AF-A0A5K1FVR4-F1
#
_entry.id   AF-A0A5K1FVR4-F1
#
_cell.length_a   1.000
_cell.length_b   1.000
_cell.length_c   1.000
_cell.angle_alpha   90.00
_cell.angle_beta   90.00
_cell.angle_gamma   90.00
#
_symmetry.space_group_name_H-M   'P 1'
#
loop_
_entity.id
_entity.type
_entity.pdbx_description
1 polymer ?
#
loop_
_entity_poly.entity_id
_entity_poly.type
_entity_poly.pdbx_seq_one_letter_code
_entity_poly.pdbx_strand_id
1 'polypeptide(L)' 'SDHGVKAQGDGWLLTVALIEGTKLAPVDATGFSDPYVVFTCSGKSKTSSIKFQTLNPRWN' A
#
# COMPACT_ATOMS: atom_id res chain seq x y z
N SER A 1 -6.10 3.11 -8.22
CA SER A 1 -7.26 2.64 -7.46
C SER A 1 -6.85 1.36 -6.75
N ASP A 2 -7.07 1.28 -5.45
CA ASP A 2 -6.54 0.21 -4.57
C ASP A 2 -7.43 -1.06 -4.55
N HIS A 3 -8.11 -1.34 -5.67
CA HIS A 3 -9.02 -2.48 -5.78
C HIS A 3 -8.31 -3.76 -6.25
N GLY A 4 -8.85 -4.91 -5.82
CA GLY A 4 -8.34 -6.23 -6.20
C GLY A 4 -8.40 -6.50 -7.71
N VAL A 5 -7.44 -7.29 -8.21
CA VAL A 5 -7.36 -7.72 -9.62
C VAL A 5 -7.71 -9.20 -9.69
N LYS A 6 -8.54 -9.61 -10.66
CA LYS A 6 -8.85 -11.03 -10.90
C LYS A 6 -7.62 -11.76 -11.46
N ALA A 7 -7.42 -13.02 -11.06
CA ALA A 7 -6.42 -13.88 -11.68
C ALA A 7 -6.72 -14.10 -13.18
N GLN A 8 -5.67 -14.20 -13.99
CA GLN A 8 -5.74 -14.70 -15.37
C GLN A 8 -4.90 -15.98 -15.46
N GLY A 9 -5.54 -17.13 -15.70
CA GLY A 9 -4.88 -18.43 -15.95
C GLY A 9 -4.98 -19.44 -14.80
N ASP A 10 -4.33 -20.60 -15.00
CA ASP A 10 -4.26 -21.70 -14.04
C ASP A 10 -3.18 -21.44 -12.98
N GLY A 11 -3.55 -21.57 -11.70
CA GLY A 11 -2.63 -21.37 -10.57
C GLY A 11 -3.33 -20.91 -9.29
N TRP A 12 -2.55 -20.65 -8.24
CA TRP A 12 -3.04 -20.10 -6.97
C TRP A 12 -3.12 -18.57 -7.02
N LEU A 13 -4.24 -18.00 -6.54
CA LEU A 13 -4.42 -16.56 -6.43
C LEU A 13 -3.98 -16.08 -5.04
N LEU A 14 -2.98 -15.19 -5.00
CA LEU A 14 -2.64 -14.42 -3.81
C LEU A 14 -3.43 -13.11 -3.81
N THR A 15 -4.27 -12.92 -2.80
CA THR A 15 -4.96 -11.65 -2.54
C THR A 15 -4.33 -10.98 -1.34
N VAL A 16 -3.88 -9.74 -1.52
CA VAL A 16 -3.34 -8.90 -0.45
C VAL A 16 -4.26 -7.71 -0.27
N ALA A 17 -4.79 -7.52 0.94
CA ALA A 17 -5.58 -6.36 1.31
C ALA A 17 -4.68 -5.38 2.06
N LEU A 18 -4.45 -4.20 1.49
CA LEU A 18 -3.78 -3.11 2.19
C LEU A 18 -4.80 -2.35 3.04
N ILE A 19 -4.65 -2.41 4.35
CA ILE A 19 -5.60 -1.78 5.29
C ILE A 19 -5.06 -0.45 5.79
N GLU A 20 -4.05 -0.47 6.66
CA GLU A 20 -3.54 0.72 7.33
C GLU A 20 -2.10 0.55 7.82
N GLY A 21 -1.48 1.68 8.15
CA GLY A 21 -0.24 1.77 8.93
C GLY A 21 -0.48 2.59 10.19
N THR A 22 0.34 2.38 11.22
CA THR A 22 0.13 3.01 12.53
C THR A 22 1.45 3.53 13.08
N LYS A 23 1.46 4.76 13.61
CA LYS A 23 2.62 5.41 14.24
C LYS A 23 3.88 5.37 13.37
N LEU A 24 3.72 5.68 12.08
CA LEU A 24 4.87 5.85 11.19
C LEU A 24 5.76 6.99 11.70
N ALA A 25 7.06 6.90 11.43
CA ALA A 25 7.99 7.96 11.77
C ALA A 25 7.69 9.21 10.91
N PRO A 26 7.69 10.41 11.50
CA PRO A 26 7.65 11.64 10.74
C PRO A 26 8.96 11.82 9.97
N VAL A 27 8.86 12.24 8.70
CA VAL A 27 10.03 12.45 7.84
C VAL A 27 10.10 13.86 7.28
N ASP A 28 9.02 14.63 7.39
CA ASP A 28 8.95 16.03 6.97
C ASP A 28 9.03 17.02 8.15
N ALA A 29 9.25 18.29 7.83
CA ALA A 29 9.33 19.38 8.81
C ALA A 29 7.97 19.68 9.48
N THR A 30 6.87 19.16 8.95
CA THR A 30 5.52 19.32 9.53
C THR A 30 5.24 18.30 10.62
N GLY A 31 6.13 17.32 10.82
CA GLY A 31 5.94 16.22 11.76
C GLY A 31 5.05 15.11 11.20
N PHE A 32 4.92 15.03 9.87
CA PHE A 32 4.13 14.03 9.18
C PHE A 32 4.98 13.30 8.11
N SER A 33 4.29 12.46 7.33
CA SER A 33 4.84 11.67 6.24
C SER A 33 3.79 11.54 5.13
N ASP A 34 4.24 11.25 3.91
CA ASP A 34 3.40 10.93 2.76
C ASP A 34 3.54 9.44 2.36
N PRO A 35 3.12 8.48 3.22
CA PRO A 35 3.39 7.06 3.01
C PRO A 35 2.69 6.47 1.78
N TYR A 36 3.37 5.50 1.16
CA TYR A 36 2.85 4.56 0.17
C TYR A 36 3.47 3.18 0.38
N VAL A 37 2.83 2.13 -0.15
CA VAL A 37 3.29 0.74 -0.05
C VAL A 37 3.51 0.17 -1.45
N VAL A 38 4.61 -0.56 -1.61
CA VAL A 38 4.89 -1.35 -2.82
C VAL A 38 4.85 -2.83 -2.44
N PHE A 39 3.95 -3.58 -3.08
CA PHE A 39 3.92 -5.04 -3.00
C PHE A 39 4.71 -5.61 -4.16
N THR A 40 5.68 -6.49 -3.89
CA THR A 40 6.42 -7.23 -4.92
C THR A 40 6.24 -8.73 -4.72
N CYS A 41 5.76 -9.43 -5.75
CA CYS A 41 5.61 -10.88 -5.77
C CYS A 41 6.03 -11.43 -7.13
N SER A 42 6.98 -12.37 -7.13
CA SER A 42 7.47 -13.02 -8.36
C SER A 42 7.86 -12.04 -9.47
N GLY A 43 8.57 -10.96 -9.11
CA GLY A 43 9.01 -9.92 -10.04
C GLY A 43 7.93 -8.95 -10.52
N LYS A 44 6.68 -9.09 -10.07
CA LYS A 44 5.60 -8.13 -10.34
C LYS A 44 5.40 -7.22 -9.14
N SER A 45 5.33 -5.91 -9.41
CA SER A 45 5.09 -4.91 -8.37
C SER A 45 3.75 -4.20 -8.55
N LYS A 46 3.11 -3.84 -7.43
CA LYS A 46 1.95 -2.94 -7.37
C LYS A 46 2.18 -1.90 -6.28
N THR A 47 1.88 -0.65 -6.61
CA THR A 47 2.05 0.51 -5.72
C THR A 47 0.69 1.03 -5.30
N SER A 48 0.52 1.32 -4.02
CA SER A 48 -0.70 1.94 -3.47
C SER A 48 -0.83 3.40 -3.90
N SER A 49 -1.99 4.00 -3.63
CA SER A 49 -2.07 5.45 -3.52
C SER A 49 -1.14 6.01 -2.42
N ILE A 50 -0.70 7.25 -2.58
CA ILE A 50 -0.03 8.02 -1.52
C ILE A 50 -1.09 8.54 -0.56
N LYS A 51 -0.82 8.47 0.75
CA LYS A 51 -1.63 9.14 1.76
C LYS A 51 -0.87 10.34 2.27
N PHE A 52 -1.38 11.53 2.02
CA PHE A 52 -0.68 12.76 2.34
C PHE A 52 -0.77 13.08 3.84
N GLN A 53 0.33 13.60 4.38
CA GLN A 53 0.44 14.23 5.68
C GLN A 53 -0.17 13.40 6.82
N THR A 54 0.21 12.12 6.94
CA THR A 54 -0.30 11.23 7.97
C THR A 54 0.74 10.23 8.46
N LEU A 55 0.72 9.99 9.78
CA LEU A 55 1.49 8.91 10.42
C LEU A 55 0.64 7.65 10.64
N ASN A 56 -0.65 7.71 10.33
CA ASN A 56 -1.61 6.60 10.47
C ASN A 56 -2.44 6.45 9.17
N PRO A 57 -1.80 6.11 8.04
CA PRO A 57 -2.48 6.04 6.74
C PRO A 57 -3.51 4.91 6.70
N ARG A 58 -4.65 5.15 6.03
CA ARG A 58 -5.66 4.13 5.70
C ARG A 58 -5.90 4.08 4.18
N TRP A 59 -5.85 2.88 3.61
CA TRP A 59 -6.03 2.63 2.17
C TRP A 59 -7.35 1.99 1.82
N ASN A 60 -7.96 1.28 2.77
CA ASN A 60 -9.23 0.61 2.57
C ASN A 60 -10.41 1.58 2.41
#